data_AF-A0A2C9VGI1-F1
#
_entry.id   AF-A0A2C9VGI1-F1
#
_cell.length_a   1.000
_cell.length_b   1.000
_cell.length_c   1.000
_cell.angle_alpha   90.00
_cell.angle_beta   90.00
_cell.angle_gamma   90.00
#
_symmetry.space_group_name_H-M   'P 1'
#
loop_
_entity.id
_entity.type
_entity.pdbx_description
1 polymer ?
#
loop_
_entity_poly.entity_id
_entity_poly.type
_entity_poly.pdbx_seq_one_letter_code
_entity_poly.pdbx_strand_id
1 'polypeptide(L)'
;MAANNPDASADLSQETPKNTRVPSRGSAAAIAPQTPSIGARKTEATTPPHLFTAFEVASEEEVVVGNPKLVFSCKQEGVLGVFFDRDDSVVDPTPIIINGNNMRNAVIATLTTVLTRALKDFGVTSVHTMALETAATLANGVMIATFLKLRSVGYLNSSLMSRFYVVPRTPQPFELPLPYALAISQLGAVKTHGSPQEGYYCPTIPATTSNFLLPAGISWNPPAYSRAVEYAKSIGLKFTQPDLDVQMASTWWLYRPVLTGLHFCLECPLPEENFTLNTAVLRTLFCNDASGGFMVNLFDLTPVGTDTYGSMLRNPQYEVDVTTYYAIEDAGVNLYSLG
;
A
#
# COMPACT_ATOMS: atom_id res chain seq x y z
N MET A 1 36.79 57.07 21.75
CA MET A 1 35.38 57.49 21.87
C MET A 1 34.71 56.53 22.85
N ALA A 2 34.33 57.07 24.01
CA ALA A 2 33.73 56.43 25.20
C ALA A 2 32.34 55.84 24.87
N ALA A 3 31.92 54.66 25.35
CA ALA A 3 31.66 54.15 26.72
C ALA A 3 30.34 54.62 27.35
N ASN A 4 29.57 53.62 27.79
CA ASN A 4 28.65 53.54 28.95
C ASN A 4 27.15 53.94 28.85
N ASN A 5 26.31 52.93 29.12
CA ASN A 5 25.05 53.00 29.89
C ASN A 5 25.27 53.64 31.27
N PRO A 6 24.24 54.23 31.90
CA PRO A 6 23.46 53.58 32.98
C PRO A 6 21.96 54.00 32.93
N ASP A 7 20.97 53.59 33.73
CA ASP A 7 20.66 52.71 34.86
C ASP A 7 19.10 52.68 34.85
N ALA A 8 18.38 51.57 34.95
CA ALA A 8 18.13 50.71 36.11
C ALA A 8 17.38 51.35 37.31
N SER A 9 16.44 50.55 37.84
CA SER A 9 15.71 50.60 39.12
C SER A 9 14.30 51.23 39.08
N ALA A 10 13.22 50.42 39.20
CA ALA A 10 12.62 49.81 40.41
C ALA A 10 11.49 50.73 40.95
N ASP A 11 10.34 50.30 41.45
CA ASP A 11 9.99 49.07 42.15
C ASP A 11 8.45 48.94 42.29
N LEU A 12 8.00 47.68 42.46
CA LEU A 12 6.94 47.14 43.34
C LEU A 12 5.74 48.04 43.74
N SER A 13 4.48 47.60 43.72
CA SER A 13 3.94 46.60 44.67
C SER A 13 2.42 46.40 44.46
N GLN A 14 1.93 45.16 44.68
CA GLN A 14 0.69 44.76 45.38
C GLN A 14 -0.68 45.18 44.74
N GLU A 15 -1.77 44.41 44.74
CA GLU A 15 -2.30 43.47 45.74
C GLU A 15 -3.50 42.69 45.12
N THR A 16 -3.66 41.40 45.47
CA THR A 16 -4.93 40.65 45.32
C THR A 16 -5.87 40.94 46.50
N PRO A 17 -7.20 40.75 46.34
CA PRO A 17 -7.82 39.75 47.21
C PRO A 17 -8.86 38.81 46.58
N LYS A 18 -8.91 37.64 47.22
CA LYS A 18 -9.78 36.47 47.11
C LYS A 18 -11.28 36.78 47.19
N ASN A 19 -12.12 35.94 46.57
CA ASN A 19 -13.19 35.30 47.36
C ASN A 19 -13.70 33.95 46.81
N THR A 20 -14.10 33.14 47.78
CA THR A 20 -14.27 31.69 47.78
C THR A 20 -15.76 31.35 47.78
N ARG A 21 -16.22 30.28 47.11
CA ARG A 21 -17.27 29.41 47.67
C ARG A 21 -17.44 28.07 46.94
N VAL A 22 -17.12 27.01 47.68
CA VAL A 22 -17.69 25.67 47.58
C VAL A 22 -18.97 25.64 48.45
N PRO A 23 -19.92 24.74 48.17
CA PRO A 23 -20.50 23.97 49.27
C PRO A 23 -20.47 22.45 49.03
N SER A 24 -20.29 21.77 50.15
CA SER A 24 -20.07 20.33 50.34
C SER A 24 -21.34 19.53 50.60
N ARG A 25 -21.31 18.26 50.15
CA ARG A 25 -21.88 17.01 50.72
C ARG A 25 -23.24 17.03 51.43
N GLY A 26 -24.18 16.27 50.86
CA GLY A 26 -25.20 15.49 51.58
C GLY A 26 -25.17 14.04 51.10
N SER A 27 -25.01 13.10 52.02
CA SER A 27 -24.81 11.66 51.81
C SER A 27 -26.15 10.92 51.81
N ALA A 28 -26.38 10.01 50.86
CA ALA A 28 -27.23 8.84 51.04
C ALA A 28 -26.76 7.74 50.08
N ALA A 29 -26.43 6.59 50.65
CA ALA A 29 -25.85 5.43 50.00
C ALA A 29 -26.82 4.74 49.03
N ALA A 30 -26.33 4.33 47.86
CA ALA A 30 -26.91 3.27 47.06
C ALA A 30 -25.79 2.42 46.47
N ILE A 31 -25.90 1.11 46.71
CA ILE A 31 -24.91 0.06 46.48
C ILE A 31 -24.70 -0.14 44.97
N ALA A 32 -23.44 -0.14 44.53
CA ALA A 32 -23.05 -0.49 43.16
C ALA A 32 -22.82 -2.00 43.03
N PRO A 33 -23.37 -2.68 42.01
CA PRO A 33 -22.91 -4.02 41.61
C PRO A 33 -21.77 -3.92 40.58
N GLN A 34 -20.74 -4.74 40.79
CA GLN A 34 -19.55 -4.85 39.94
C GLN A 34 -19.75 -5.81 38.75
N THR A 35 -19.49 -5.31 37.52
CA THR A 35 -18.86 -5.93 36.31
C THR A 35 -19.41 -7.25 35.69
N PRO A 36 -19.07 -7.64 34.43
CA PRO A 36 -18.24 -7.00 33.38
C PRO A 36 -18.87 -6.97 31.95
N SER A 37 -18.07 -6.43 31.03
CA SER A 37 -18.20 -6.24 29.58
C SER A 37 -18.09 -7.50 28.69
N ILE A 38 -18.42 -7.30 27.40
CA ILE A 38 -17.92 -7.98 26.16
C ILE A 38 -18.94 -8.88 25.44
N GLY A 39 -19.06 -8.65 24.13
CA GLY A 39 -19.04 -9.75 23.15
C GLY A 39 -20.31 -9.94 22.34
N ALA A 40 -20.31 -9.38 21.13
CA ALA A 40 -21.32 -9.59 20.10
C ALA A 40 -21.52 -11.08 19.78
N ARG A 41 -22.79 -11.51 19.74
CA ARG A 41 -23.23 -12.79 19.19
C ARG A 41 -22.91 -12.84 17.68
N LYS A 42 -22.19 -13.86 17.24
CA LYS A 42 -22.31 -14.39 15.86
C LYS A 42 -23.11 -15.69 15.94
N THR A 43 -24.33 -15.66 15.43
CA THR A 43 -25.16 -16.81 15.09
C THR A 43 -24.63 -17.41 13.78
N GLU A 44 -24.14 -18.65 13.82
CA GLU A 44 -23.83 -19.42 12.62
C GLU A 44 -25.12 -19.82 11.88
N ALA A 45 -25.04 -19.82 10.55
CA ALA A 45 -26.14 -20.04 9.63
C ALA A 45 -26.58 -21.51 9.55
N THR A 46 -27.87 -21.73 9.29
CA THR A 46 -28.50 -23.03 9.06
C THR A 46 -28.00 -23.70 7.79
N THR A 47 -27.44 -24.90 7.90
CA THR A 47 -27.09 -25.78 6.78
C THR A 47 -28.37 -26.26 6.05
N PRO A 48 -28.42 -26.29 4.71
CA PRO A 48 -29.59 -26.79 3.99
C PRO A 48 -29.70 -28.33 4.08
N PRO A 49 -30.92 -28.91 4.00
CA PRO A 49 -31.12 -30.34 4.19
C PRO A 49 -30.56 -31.14 3.00
N HIS A 50 -29.81 -32.20 3.33
CA HIS A 50 -29.20 -33.11 2.37
C HIS A 50 -30.24 -33.82 1.49
N LEU A 51 -29.91 -33.91 0.19
CA LEU A 51 -30.55 -34.78 -0.80
C LEU A 51 -30.40 -36.25 -0.40
N PHE A 52 -31.52 -36.98 -0.36
CA PHE A 52 -31.56 -38.43 -0.14
C PHE A 52 -30.86 -39.18 -1.28
N THR A 53 -29.91 -40.06 -0.95
CA THR A 53 -29.46 -41.14 -1.84
C THR A 53 -29.59 -42.48 -1.11
N ALA A 54 -30.17 -43.46 -1.80
CA ALA A 54 -30.56 -44.77 -1.29
C ALA A 54 -29.41 -45.79 -1.37
N PHE A 55 -28.32 -45.51 -0.67
CA PHE A 55 -27.23 -46.47 -0.49
C PHE A 55 -26.96 -46.67 1.01
N GLU A 56 -26.96 -47.93 1.45
CA GLU A 56 -26.71 -48.33 2.82
C GLU A 56 -25.37 -47.76 3.30
N VAL A 57 -25.45 -46.86 4.29
CA VAL A 57 -24.29 -46.33 5.01
C VAL A 57 -23.73 -47.47 5.84
N ALA A 58 -22.48 -47.85 5.55
CA ALA A 58 -21.72 -48.78 6.37
C ALA A 58 -21.78 -48.34 7.84
N SER A 59 -22.02 -49.28 8.76
CA SER A 59 -22.08 -49.00 10.19
C SER A 59 -20.81 -48.25 10.62
N GLU A 60 -20.96 -46.97 10.95
CA GLU A 60 -19.91 -46.14 11.50
C GLU A 60 -19.37 -46.83 12.76
N GLU A 61 -18.06 -47.12 12.79
CA GLU A 61 -17.37 -47.41 14.04
C GLU A 61 -17.71 -46.27 15.02
N GLU A 62 -18.17 -46.60 16.22
CA GLU A 62 -18.36 -45.61 17.28
C GLU A 62 -17.03 -44.90 17.51
N VAL A 63 -16.89 -43.71 16.91
CA VAL A 63 -15.81 -42.79 17.23
C VAL A 63 -15.89 -42.60 18.74
N VAL A 64 -14.84 -43.00 19.46
CA VAL A 64 -14.73 -42.74 20.90
C VAL A 64 -14.78 -41.23 21.07
N VAL A 65 -15.97 -40.70 21.34
CA VAL A 65 -16.19 -39.28 21.57
C VAL A 65 -15.54 -38.97 22.90
N GLY A 66 -14.31 -38.46 22.84
CA GLY A 66 -13.58 -38.02 24.02
C GLY A 66 -14.43 -37.06 24.85
N ASN A 67 -14.32 -37.12 26.18
CA ASN A 67 -15.15 -36.35 27.09
C ASN A 67 -15.04 -34.83 26.76
N PRO A 68 -16.09 -34.20 26.22
CA PRO A 68 -16.03 -32.81 25.76
C PRO A 68 -15.79 -31.83 26.91
N LYS A 69 -16.14 -32.20 28.16
CA LYS A 69 -15.82 -31.40 29.35
C LYS A 69 -14.33 -31.43 29.67
N LEU A 70 -13.66 -32.56 29.44
CA LEU A 70 -12.21 -32.69 29.61
C LEU A 70 -11.48 -31.93 28.50
N VAL A 71 -11.93 -32.02 27.26
CA VAL A 71 -11.39 -31.22 26.15
C VAL A 71 -11.54 -29.73 26.44
N PHE A 72 -12.70 -29.31 26.96
CA PHE A 72 -12.93 -27.92 27.36
C PHE A 72 -12.05 -27.49 28.54
N SER A 73 -11.91 -28.32 29.58
CA SER A 73 -11.04 -28.01 30.72
C SER A 73 -9.59 -27.92 30.30
N CYS A 74 -9.08 -28.85 29.49
CA CYS A 74 -7.71 -28.80 28.99
C CYS A 74 -7.47 -27.60 28.05
N LYS A 75 -8.48 -27.15 27.27
CA LYS A 75 -8.41 -25.89 26.51
C LYS A 75 -8.35 -24.67 27.42
N GLN A 76 -9.15 -24.66 28.48
CA GLN A 76 -9.22 -23.56 29.44
C GLN A 76 -7.96 -23.47 30.32
N GLU A 77 -7.36 -24.62 30.63
CA GLU A 77 -6.10 -24.75 31.38
C GLU A 77 -4.86 -24.51 30.52
N GLY A 78 -5.02 -24.27 29.21
CA GLY A 78 -3.89 -24.04 28.30
C GLY A 78 -3.04 -25.29 28.06
N VAL A 79 -3.57 -26.49 28.34
CA VAL A 79 -2.92 -27.79 28.12
C VAL A 79 -3.23 -28.31 26.72
N LEU A 80 -4.39 -27.95 26.17
CA LEU A 80 -4.86 -28.38 24.85
C LEU A 80 -5.13 -27.15 23.97
N GLY A 81 -4.37 -26.99 22.90
CA GLY A 81 -4.45 -25.85 22.01
C GLY A 81 -3.18 -25.77 21.17
N VAL A 82 -3.22 -24.97 20.11
CA VAL A 82 -1.99 -24.60 19.42
C VAL A 82 -1.48 -23.35 20.12
N PHE A 83 -0.39 -23.50 20.87
CA PHE A 83 0.27 -22.41 21.56
C PHE A 83 1.49 -22.04 20.74
N PHE A 84 1.44 -20.87 20.10
CA PHE A 84 2.61 -20.28 19.48
C PHE A 84 3.37 -19.53 20.56
N ASP A 85 4.69 -19.70 20.60
CA ASP A 85 5.51 -18.84 21.43
C ASP A 85 5.28 -17.39 20.98
N ARG A 86 5.17 -16.46 21.93
CA ARG A 86 4.82 -15.07 21.59
C ARG A 86 5.87 -14.45 20.66
N ASP A 87 7.10 -14.91 20.78
CA ASP A 87 8.25 -14.55 19.93
C ASP A 87 8.13 -15.15 18.50
N ASP A 88 7.44 -16.27 18.31
CA ASP A 88 7.14 -16.86 16.99
C ASP A 88 5.92 -16.20 16.31
N SER A 89 5.09 -15.46 17.07
CA SER A 89 3.84 -14.87 16.58
C SER A 89 3.97 -13.43 16.04
N VAL A 90 5.09 -12.74 16.34
CA VAL A 90 5.36 -11.38 15.87
C VAL A 90 6.47 -11.44 14.81
N VAL A 91 6.11 -11.83 13.60
CA VAL A 91 7.00 -11.63 12.45
C VAL A 91 6.91 -10.16 12.07
N ASP A 92 7.89 -9.37 12.49
CA ASP A 92 8.00 -7.98 12.02
C ASP A 92 8.18 -7.99 10.49
N PRO A 93 7.35 -7.23 9.74
CA PRO A 93 7.47 -7.22 8.30
C PRO A 93 8.84 -6.66 7.88
N THR A 94 9.55 -7.44 7.06
CA THR A 94 10.85 -7.10 6.48
C THR A 94 10.67 -5.93 5.51
N PRO A 95 11.34 -4.77 5.75
CA PRO A 95 11.20 -3.61 4.91
C PRO A 95 11.93 -3.78 3.58
N ILE A 96 11.22 -3.51 2.48
CA ILE A 96 11.77 -3.50 1.13
C ILE A 96 11.73 -2.09 0.57
N ILE A 97 12.89 -1.55 0.20
CA ILE A 97 13.03 -0.13 -0.14
C ILE A 97 12.68 0.11 -1.61
N ILE A 98 11.79 1.08 -1.86
CA ILE A 98 11.46 1.54 -3.21
C ILE A 98 12.55 2.46 -3.79
N ASN A 99 12.83 2.29 -5.07
CA ASN A 99 13.60 3.21 -5.89
C ASN A 99 12.66 4.21 -6.57
N GLY A 100 12.42 5.34 -5.90
CA GLY A 100 11.51 6.38 -6.39
C GLY A 100 11.90 6.99 -7.74
N ASN A 101 13.20 7.09 -8.04
CA ASN A 101 13.68 7.63 -9.32
C ASN A 101 13.32 6.70 -10.48
N ASN A 102 13.58 5.39 -10.32
CA ASN A 102 13.27 4.39 -11.33
C ASN A 102 11.77 4.31 -11.58
N MET A 103 10.97 4.29 -10.51
CA MET A 103 9.51 4.29 -10.63
C MET A 103 9.01 5.54 -11.37
N ARG A 104 9.47 6.73 -10.98
CA ARG A 104 9.06 7.99 -11.61
C ARG A 104 9.43 8.02 -13.10
N ASN A 105 10.67 7.62 -13.44
CA ASN A 105 11.13 7.62 -14.82
C ASN A 105 10.29 6.66 -15.69
N ALA A 106 9.93 5.50 -15.14
CA ALA A 106 9.07 4.55 -15.84
C ALA A 106 7.66 5.08 -16.09
N VAL A 107 7.08 5.73 -15.08
CA VAL A 107 5.77 6.38 -15.21
C VAL A 107 5.82 7.49 -16.27
N ILE A 108 6.88 8.31 -16.29
CA ILE A 108 7.06 9.37 -17.28
C ILE A 108 7.19 8.80 -18.69
N ALA A 109 8.02 7.77 -18.90
CA ALA A 109 8.22 7.16 -20.21
C ALA A 109 6.90 6.65 -20.80
N THR A 110 6.15 5.89 -20.00
CA THR A 110 4.84 5.35 -20.39
C THR A 110 3.84 6.46 -20.68
N LEU A 111 3.67 7.42 -19.74
CA LEU A 111 2.68 8.51 -19.90
C LEU A 111 3.04 9.45 -21.05
N THR A 112 4.32 9.71 -21.29
CA THR A 112 4.73 10.55 -22.43
C THR A 112 4.29 9.92 -23.74
N THR A 113 4.43 8.59 -23.87
CA THR A 113 4.02 7.86 -25.07
C THR A 113 2.50 7.84 -25.21
N VAL A 114 1.76 7.55 -24.14
CA VAL A 114 0.29 7.58 -24.11
C VAL A 114 -0.26 8.96 -24.47
N LEU A 115 0.25 10.02 -23.82
CA LEU A 115 -0.16 11.40 -24.09
C LEU A 115 0.22 11.84 -25.51
N THR A 116 1.38 11.42 -26.01
CA THR A 116 1.79 11.70 -27.40
C THR A 116 0.82 11.08 -28.40
N ARG A 117 0.32 9.86 -28.15
CA ARG A 117 -0.69 9.22 -29.00
C ARG A 117 -2.00 9.97 -28.94
N ALA A 118 -2.51 10.23 -27.73
CA ALA A 118 -3.76 10.97 -27.54
C ALA A 118 -3.71 12.35 -28.21
N LEU A 119 -2.63 13.13 -28.03
CA LEU A 119 -2.52 14.47 -28.60
C LEU A 119 -2.34 14.50 -30.12
N LYS A 120 -1.77 13.45 -30.72
CA LYS A 120 -1.73 13.32 -32.19
C LYS A 120 -3.12 13.20 -32.78
N ASP A 121 -4.01 12.48 -32.11
CA ASP A 121 -5.40 12.33 -32.54
C ASP A 121 -6.17 13.66 -32.48
N PHE A 122 -5.72 14.61 -31.64
CA PHE A 122 -6.24 15.98 -31.56
C PHE A 122 -5.53 17.01 -32.47
N GLY A 123 -4.57 16.59 -33.29
CA GLY A 123 -3.96 17.45 -34.33
C GLY A 123 -3.00 18.53 -33.84
N VAL A 124 -2.41 18.37 -32.64
CA VAL A 124 -1.47 19.35 -32.09
C VAL A 124 -0.08 19.25 -32.76
N THR A 125 0.62 20.38 -32.96
CA THR A 125 1.93 20.44 -33.67
C THR A 125 3.14 20.29 -32.75
N SER A 126 3.08 20.69 -31.48
CA SER A 126 4.16 20.55 -30.49
C SER A 126 3.91 19.41 -29.48
N VAL A 127 3.51 18.25 -30.01
CA VAL A 127 2.98 17.13 -29.21
C VAL A 127 3.94 16.65 -28.13
N HIS A 128 5.21 16.44 -28.47
CA HIS A 128 6.13 15.70 -27.61
C HIS A 128 6.53 16.49 -26.35
N THR A 129 6.86 17.78 -26.48
CA THR A 129 7.25 18.61 -25.34
C THR A 129 6.11 18.78 -24.35
N MET A 130 4.89 19.05 -24.84
CA MET A 130 3.72 19.16 -23.97
C MET A 130 3.36 17.83 -23.29
N ALA A 131 3.46 16.71 -24.04
CA ALA A 131 3.24 15.39 -23.48
C ALA A 131 4.25 15.10 -22.36
N LEU A 132 5.52 15.45 -22.54
CA LEU A 132 6.57 15.24 -21.54
C LEU A 132 6.35 16.08 -20.27
N GLU A 133 6.03 17.37 -20.40
CA GLU A 133 5.77 18.25 -19.25
C GLU A 133 4.52 17.82 -18.46
N THR A 134 3.47 17.43 -19.18
CA THR A 134 2.24 16.90 -18.59
C THR A 134 2.51 15.56 -17.92
N ALA A 135 3.21 14.63 -18.58
CA ALA A 135 3.61 13.35 -18.03
C ALA A 135 4.44 13.50 -16.75
N ALA A 136 5.40 14.43 -16.74
CA ALA A 136 6.23 14.71 -15.56
C ALA A 136 5.39 15.21 -14.38
N THR A 137 4.40 16.07 -14.65
CA THR A 137 3.47 16.57 -13.62
C THR A 137 2.57 15.46 -13.10
N LEU A 138 2.00 14.65 -13.98
CA LEU A 138 1.16 13.49 -13.61
C LEU A 138 1.96 12.45 -12.81
N ALA A 139 3.19 12.16 -13.24
CA ALA A 139 4.09 11.24 -12.56
C ALA A 139 4.40 11.70 -11.13
N ASN A 140 4.56 13.02 -10.90
CA ASN A 140 4.73 13.53 -9.53
C ASN A 140 3.52 13.19 -8.65
N GLY A 141 2.28 13.25 -9.17
CA GLY A 141 1.10 12.80 -8.44
C GLY A 141 1.10 11.30 -8.15
N VAL A 142 1.52 10.47 -9.12
CA VAL A 142 1.71 9.02 -8.91
C VAL A 142 2.72 8.75 -7.78
N MET A 143 3.82 9.52 -7.72
CA MET A 143 4.79 9.42 -6.63
C MET A 143 4.21 9.84 -5.27
N ILE A 144 3.43 10.91 -5.21
CA ILE A 144 2.74 11.35 -3.98
C ILE A 144 1.74 10.29 -3.50
N ALA A 145 0.96 9.71 -4.39
CA ALA A 145 0.03 8.63 -4.03
C ALA A 145 0.77 7.38 -3.56
N THR A 146 1.87 7.02 -4.21
CA THR A 146 2.75 5.94 -3.77
C THR A 146 3.28 6.21 -2.37
N PHE A 147 3.76 7.42 -2.09
CA PHE A 147 4.19 7.80 -0.74
C PHE A 147 3.07 7.67 0.30
N LEU A 148 1.85 8.14 -0.02
CA LEU A 148 0.70 8.03 0.88
C LEU A 148 0.29 6.58 1.14
N LYS A 149 0.37 5.71 0.11
CA LYS A 149 0.15 4.27 0.26
C LYS A 149 1.22 3.61 1.11
N LEU A 150 2.50 3.90 0.86
CA LEU A 150 3.60 3.37 1.68
C LEU A 150 3.52 3.85 3.13
N ARG A 151 3.00 5.06 3.36
CA ARG A 151 2.71 5.55 4.71
C ARG A 151 1.62 4.73 5.40
N SER A 152 0.52 4.39 4.71
CA SER A 152 -0.54 3.60 5.31
C SER A 152 -0.05 2.18 5.67
N VAL A 153 0.75 1.57 4.80
CA VAL A 153 1.40 0.27 5.03
C VAL A 153 2.46 0.37 6.14
N GLY A 154 3.19 1.48 6.22
CA GLY A 154 4.20 1.75 7.25
C GLY A 154 3.64 1.73 8.67
N TYR A 155 2.33 1.93 8.87
CA TYR A 155 1.71 1.77 10.19
C TYR A 155 1.68 0.32 10.68
N LEU A 156 1.87 -0.67 9.81
CA LEU A 156 2.03 -2.08 10.20
C LEU A 156 3.37 -2.35 10.92
N ASN A 157 4.37 -1.48 10.73
CA ASN A 157 5.68 -1.63 11.34
C ASN A 157 6.07 -0.34 12.09
N SER A 158 6.05 -0.40 13.42
CA SER A 158 6.35 0.74 14.29
C SER A 158 7.71 1.38 14.01
N SER A 159 8.70 0.59 13.57
CA SER A 159 10.04 1.09 13.22
C SER A 159 10.08 1.95 11.95
N LEU A 160 9.08 1.81 11.06
CA LEU A 160 9.00 2.54 9.78
C LEU A 160 8.20 3.83 9.88
N MET A 161 7.38 3.99 10.92
CA MET A 161 6.50 5.17 11.08
C MET A 161 7.26 6.49 11.03
N SER A 162 8.51 6.51 11.53
CA SER A 162 9.35 7.70 11.55
C SER A 162 9.71 8.25 10.18
N ARG A 163 9.60 7.42 9.13
CA ARG A 163 9.87 7.82 7.73
C ARG A 163 8.72 8.65 7.13
N PHE A 164 7.54 8.65 7.76
CA PHE A 164 6.31 9.20 7.18
C PHE A 164 5.64 10.29 8.04
N TYR A 165 6.40 11.01 8.87
CA TYR A 165 5.86 12.06 9.73
C TYR A 165 5.21 13.22 8.96
N VAL A 166 5.83 13.60 7.84
CA VAL A 166 5.33 14.71 7.02
C VAL A 166 4.37 14.18 5.97
N VAL A 167 3.22 14.85 5.86
CA VAL A 167 2.16 14.47 4.93
C VAL A 167 2.00 15.54 3.87
N PRO A 168 2.11 15.22 2.57
CA PRO A 168 1.85 16.18 1.51
C PRO A 168 0.37 16.54 1.46
N ARG A 169 0.07 17.81 1.17
CA ARG A 169 -1.30 18.24 0.90
C ARG A 169 -1.71 17.79 -0.50
N THR A 170 -2.73 16.97 -0.63
CA THR A 170 -3.26 16.53 -1.93
C THR A 170 -4.52 17.30 -2.31
N PRO A 171 -4.80 17.47 -3.62
CA PRO A 171 -6.09 17.99 -4.05
C PRO A 171 -7.20 17.00 -3.70
N GLN A 172 -8.43 17.49 -3.61
CA GLN A 172 -9.62 16.68 -3.34
C GLN A 172 -10.64 16.94 -4.45
N PRO A 173 -10.99 15.94 -5.29
CA PRO A 173 -10.52 14.55 -5.26
C PRO A 173 -9.03 14.38 -5.68
N PHE A 174 -8.33 13.38 -5.11
CA PHE A 174 -6.98 13.03 -5.53
C PHE A 174 -7.01 11.85 -6.51
N GLU A 175 -7.09 12.18 -7.79
CA GLU A 175 -7.20 11.18 -8.86
C GLU A 175 -5.86 10.96 -9.56
N LEU A 176 -5.62 9.74 -10.02
CA LEU A 176 -4.45 9.35 -10.83
C LEU A 176 -4.92 8.71 -12.14
N PRO A 177 -4.06 8.61 -13.17
CA PRO A 177 -4.40 7.83 -14.35
C PRO A 177 -4.72 6.38 -13.95
N LEU A 178 -5.81 5.85 -14.49
CA LEU A 178 -6.49 4.64 -14.01
C LEU A 178 -5.55 3.44 -13.80
N PRO A 179 -4.65 3.08 -14.73
CA PRO A 179 -3.73 1.94 -14.53
C PRO A 179 -2.80 2.12 -13.31
N TYR A 180 -2.32 3.34 -13.05
CA TYR A 180 -1.46 3.63 -11.89
C TYR A 180 -2.25 3.68 -10.59
N ALA A 181 -3.49 4.17 -10.61
CA ALA A 181 -4.36 4.10 -9.44
C ALA A 181 -4.57 2.65 -8.99
N LEU A 182 -4.80 1.73 -9.94
CA LEU A 182 -4.95 0.31 -9.64
C LEU A 182 -3.66 -0.32 -9.12
N ALA A 183 -2.52 -0.05 -9.76
CA ALA A 183 -1.22 -0.57 -9.31
C ALA A 183 -0.88 -0.10 -7.89
N ILE A 184 -1.13 1.18 -7.57
CA ILE A 184 -0.91 1.73 -6.22
C ILE A 184 -1.91 1.17 -5.21
N SER A 185 -3.17 0.97 -5.60
CA SER A 185 -4.18 0.35 -4.73
C SER A 185 -3.75 -1.06 -4.30
N GLN A 186 -3.09 -1.78 -5.20
CA GLN A 186 -2.54 -3.12 -4.96
C GLN A 186 -1.09 -3.14 -4.41
N LEU A 187 -0.53 -1.98 -4.04
CA LEU A 187 0.78 -1.92 -3.37
C LEU A 187 0.62 -2.03 -1.86
N GLY A 188 1.24 -3.03 -1.22
CA GLY A 188 1.04 -3.28 0.20
C GLY A 188 1.95 -4.36 0.74
N ALA A 189 1.80 -4.65 2.03
CA ALA A 189 2.52 -5.73 2.67
C ALA A 189 2.03 -7.09 2.14
N VAL A 190 2.94 -8.05 2.07
CA VAL A 190 2.72 -9.37 1.49
C VAL A 190 3.25 -10.40 2.47
N LYS A 191 2.37 -11.28 2.95
CA LYS A 191 2.78 -12.53 3.60
C LYS A 191 2.98 -13.59 2.51
N THR A 192 4.13 -14.25 2.55
CA THR A 192 4.54 -15.22 1.53
C THR A 192 4.40 -16.63 2.05
N HIS A 193 4.10 -17.55 1.14
CA HIS A 193 3.89 -18.97 1.42
C HIS A 193 4.74 -19.84 0.48
N GLY A 194 4.88 -21.11 0.86
CA GLY A 194 5.58 -22.13 0.07
C GLY A 194 7.11 -22.04 0.10
N SER A 195 7.69 -21.03 0.74
CA SER A 195 9.14 -20.92 0.95
C SER A 195 9.56 -21.67 2.22
N PRO A 196 10.81 -22.18 2.31
CA PRO A 196 11.30 -22.86 3.51
C PRO A 196 11.20 -22.01 4.78
N GLN A 197 11.20 -20.68 4.63
CA GLN A 197 10.88 -19.71 5.67
C GLN A 197 9.76 -18.81 5.16
N GLU A 198 8.61 -18.76 5.86
CA GLU A 198 7.54 -17.81 5.53
C GLU A 198 8.06 -16.38 5.74
N GLY A 199 8.12 -15.60 4.66
CA GLY A 199 8.51 -14.19 4.71
C GLY A 199 7.29 -13.29 4.87
N TYR A 200 7.43 -12.20 5.62
CA TYR A 200 6.49 -11.10 5.60
C TYR A 200 7.22 -9.85 5.11
N TYR A 201 6.86 -9.35 3.93
CA TYR A 201 7.55 -8.23 3.27
C TYR A 201 6.67 -7.00 3.22
N CYS A 202 7.26 -5.83 3.48
CA CYS A 202 6.56 -4.55 3.49
C CYS A 202 7.31 -3.52 2.64
N PRO A 203 6.68 -2.94 1.60
CA PRO A 203 7.31 -1.91 0.81
C PRO A 203 7.45 -0.61 1.64
N THR A 204 8.57 0.08 1.51
CA THR A 204 8.85 1.31 2.27
C THR A 204 9.77 2.26 1.50
N ILE A 205 9.96 3.47 2.03
CA ILE A 205 10.87 4.48 1.47
C ILE A 205 12.24 4.43 2.17
N PRO A 206 13.31 4.92 1.53
CA PRO A 206 14.60 5.10 2.20
C PRO A 206 14.46 6.05 3.40
N ALA A 207 15.18 5.77 4.50
CA ALA A 207 15.09 6.56 5.74
C ALA A 207 15.47 8.05 5.57
N THR A 208 16.20 8.40 4.52
CA THR A 208 16.66 9.76 4.22
C THR A 208 15.72 10.56 3.32
N THR A 209 14.63 9.96 2.82
CA THR A 209 13.77 10.61 1.82
C THR A 209 12.80 11.58 2.48
N SER A 210 13.09 12.87 2.44
CA SER A 210 12.23 13.92 3.00
C SER A 210 11.22 14.51 2.00
N ASN A 211 11.38 14.24 0.70
CA ASN A 211 10.63 14.92 -0.36
C ASN A 211 9.53 14.04 -1.00
N PHE A 212 8.85 13.19 -0.23
CA PHE A 212 7.69 12.40 -0.70
C PHE A 212 7.95 11.56 -1.98
N LEU A 213 9.15 10.97 -2.12
CA LEU A 213 9.64 10.27 -3.32
C LEU A 213 9.85 11.14 -4.57
N LEU A 214 9.69 12.46 -4.47
CA LEU A 214 10.01 13.38 -5.57
C LEU A 214 11.53 13.57 -5.70
N PRO A 215 12.05 13.73 -6.93
CA PRO A 215 13.46 14.02 -7.17
C PRO A 215 13.93 15.29 -6.45
N ALA A 216 15.25 15.37 -6.23
CA ALA A 216 15.87 16.57 -5.68
C ALA A 216 15.55 17.79 -6.56
N GLY A 217 15.19 18.92 -5.91
CA GLY A 217 14.87 20.17 -6.60
C GLY A 217 13.43 20.27 -7.13
N ILE A 218 12.63 19.21 -7.09
CA ILE A 218 11.21 19.25 -7.47
C ILE A 218 10.37 19.40 -6.20
N SER A 219 9.52 20.44 -6.17
CA SER A 219 8.54 20.63 -5.09
C SER A 219 7.16 20.17 -5.52
N TRP A 220 6.39 19.63 -4.58
CA TRP A 220 5.00 19.26 -4.82
C TRP A 220 4.13 20.50 -5.02
N ASN A 221 3.39 20.55 -6.14
CA ASN A 221 2.51 21.66 -6.52
C ASN A 221 1.10 21.12 -6.84
N PRO A 222 0.18 21.07 -5.85
CA PRO A 222 -1.16 20.55 -6.05
C PRO A 222 -1.97 21.29 -7.14
N PRO A 223 -1.96 22.64 -7.22
CA PRO A 223 -2.66 23.36 -8.31
C PRO A 223 -2.14 23.06 -9.71
N ALA A 224 -0.84 22.85 -9.88
CA ALA A 224 -0.28 22.43 -11.19
C ALA A 224 -0.74 21.00 -11.54
N TYR A 225 -0.76 20.11 -10.55
CA TYR A 225 -1.25 18.75 -10.73
C TYR A 225 -2.73 18.69 -11.12
N SER A 226 -3.62 19.40 -10.42
CA SER A 226 -5.05 19.42 -10.75
C SER A 226 -5.31 19.89 -12.18
N ARG A 227 -4.59 20.93 -12.65
CA ARG A 227 -4.68 21.40 -14.03
C ARG A 227 -4.21 20.34 -15.04
N ALA A 228 -3.14 19.60 -14.72
CA ALA A 228 -2.66 18.52 -15.58
C ALA A 228 -3.65 17.36 -15.66
N VAL A 229 -4.33 17.03 -14.55
CA VAL A 229 -5.40 16.00 -14.53
C VAL A 229 -6.58 16.43 -15.38
N GLU A 230 -7.09 17.66 -15.22
CA GLU A 230 -8.19 18.19 -16.02
C GLU A 230 -7.85 18.21 -17.52
N TYR A 231 -6.63 18.62 -17.86
CA TYR A 231 -6.13 18.59 -19.22
C TYR A 231 -6.04 17.17 -19.79
N ALA A 232 -5.47 16.22 -19.04
CA ALA A 232 -5.36 14.83 -19.48
C ALA A 232 -6.74 14.16 -19.66
N LYS A 233 -7.71 14.49 -18.80
CA LYS A 233 -9.11 14.05 -18.96
C LYS A 233 -9.75 14.61 -20.22
N SER A 234 -9.50 15.88 -20.56
CA SER A 234 -10.11 16.51 -21.74
C SER A 234 -9.64 15.91 -23.07
N ILE A 235 -8.45 15.28 -23.08
CA ILE A 235 -7.91 14.54 -24.22
C ILE A 235 -8.19 13.03 -24.16
N GLY A 236 -9.03 12.58 -23.22
CA GLY A 236 -9.59 11.22 -23.21
C GLY A 236 -8.94 10.21 -22.27
N LEU A 237 -7.93 10.59 -21.47
CA LEU A 237 -7.36 9.67 -20.47
C LEU A 237 -8.34 9.44 -19.31
N LYS A 238 -8.44 8.19 -18.84
CA LYS A 238 -9.25 7.83 -17.66
C LYS A 238 -8.47 7.99 -16.37
N PHE A 239 -9.16 8.49 -15.35
CA PHE A 239 -8.62 8.72 -14.01
C PHE A 239 -9.55 8.12 -12.95
N THR A 240 -8.97 7.69 -11.84
CA THR A 240 -9.72 7.25 -10.65
C THR A 240 -8.93 7.53 -9.38
N GLN A 241 -9.59 7.41 -8.23
CA GLN A 241 -8.93 7.54 -6.93
C GLN A 241 -8.25 6.22 -6.56
N PRO A 242 -6.98 6.24 -6.12
CA PRO A 242 -6.35 5.04 -5.57
C PRO A 242 -6.94 4.71 -4.20
N ASP A 243 -7.09 3.42 -3.91
CA ASP A 243 -7.35 2.95 -2.55
C ASP A 243 -6.07 3.04 -1.73
N LEU A 244 -6.04 3.96 -0.76
CA LEU A 244 -4.88 4.18 0.11
C LEU A 244 -4.98 3.45 1.45
N ASP A 245 -6.15 2.89 1.78
CA ASP A 245 -6.45 2.37 3.12
C ASP A 245 -6.09 0.88 3.23
N VAL A 246 -6.16 0.13 2.14
CA VAL A 246 -5.79 -1.29 2.12
C VAL A 246 -4.27 -1.46 2.35
N GLN A 247 -3.88 -2.15 3.42
CA GLN A 247 -2.47 -2.32 3.80
C GLN A 247 -1.84 -3.64 3.32
N MET A 248 -2.66 -4.69 3.13
CA MET A 248 -2.25 -5.99 2.59
C MET A 248 -2.60 -6.07 1.12
N ALA A 249 -1.64 -6.40 0.25
CA ALA A 249 -1.88 -6.32 -1.18
C ALA A 249 -1.10 -7.38 -1.99
N SER A 250 -0.98 -7.17 -3.30
CA SER A 250 -0.45 -8.17 -4.22
C SER A 250 1.07 -8.07 -4.41
N THR A 251 1.66 -9.10 -4.99
CA THR A 251 3.11 -9.29 -5.14
C THR A 251 3.70 -8.66 -6.40
N TRP A 252 2.93 -7.84 -7.12
CA TRP A 252 3.37 -7.27 -8.40
C TRP A 252 4.69 -6.50 -8.31
N TRP A 253 5.02 -5.95 -7.15
CA TRP A 253 6.24 -5.16 -6.91
C TRP A 253 7.46 -6.03 -6.53
N LEU A 254 7.27 -7.33 -6.29
CA LEU A 254 8.31 -8.29 -5.92
C LEU A 254 8.94 -9.02 -7.12
N TYR A 255 8.47 -8.79 -8.35
CA TYR A 255 9.12 -9.36 -9.53
C TYR A 255 10.50 -8.74 -9.77
N ARG A 256 11.48 -9.61 -10.10
CA ARG A 256 12.83 -9.19 -10.45
C ARG A 256 12.97 -9.13 -11.99
N PRO A 257 13.21 -7.95 -12.58
CA PRO A 257 13.52 -7.87 -14.00
C PRO A 257 14.94 -8.40 -14.23
N VAL A 258 15.09 -9.34 -15.14
CA VAL A 258 16.39 -9.93 -15.50
C VAL A 258 16.57 -9.88 -17.01
N LEU A 259 17.77 -9.51 -17.44
CA LEU A 259 18.19 -9.52 -18.83
C LEU A 259 19.37 -10.48 -18.96
N THR A 260 19.14 -11.65 -19.56
CA THR A 260 20.17 -12.66 -19.81
C THR A 260 20.48 -12.70 -21.30
N GLY A 261 21.62 -12.12 -21.68
CA GLY A 261 21.97 -11.93 -23.09
C GLY A 261 20.99 -10.96 -23.77
N LEU A 262 20.23 -11.46 -24.74
CA LEU A 262 19.17 -10.71 -25.44
C LEU A 262 17.75 -11.02 -24.91
N HIS A 263 17.64 -11.84 -23.86
CA HIS A 263 16.36 -12.30 -23.36
C HIS A 263 16.00 -11.57 -22.07
N PHE A 264 14.87 -10.86 -22.08
CA PHE A 264 14.29 -10.25 -20.89
C PHE A 264 13.29 -11.18 -20.25
N CYS A 265 13.27 -11.26 -18.92
CA CYS A 265 12.21 -11.91 -18.18
C CYS A 265 11.88 -11.21 -16.86
N LEU A 266 10.65 -11.45 -16.38
CA LEU A 266 10.27 -11.18 -15.00
C LEU A 266 10.41 -12.46 -14.18
N GLU A 267 11.45 -12.52 -13.37
CA GLU A 267 11.70 -13.62 -12.44
C GLU A 267 10.85 -13.52 -11.19
N CYS A 268 10.48 -14.70 -10.68
CA CYS A 268 9.73 -14.89 -9.44
C CYS A 268 10.72 -15.26 -8.34
N PRO A 269 11.11 -14.32 -7.46
CA PRO A 269 12.04 -14.62 -6.37
C PRO A 269 11.41 -15.43 -5.22
N LEU A 270 10.09 -15.62 -5.25
CA LEU A 270 9.30 -16.39 -4.31
C LEU A 270 8.59 -17.53 -5.06
N PRO A 271 8.09 -18.56 -4.36
CA PRO A 271 7.31 -19.63 -4.96
C PRO A 271 6.12 -19.12 -5.78
N GLU A 272 5.75 -19.88 -6.81
CA GLU A 272 4.73 -19.52 -7.80
C GLU A 272 3.36 -19.18 -7.20
N GLU A 273 3.02 -19.79 -6.06
CA GLU A 273 1.79 -19.55 -5.30
C GLU A 273 1.60 -18.07 -4.91
N ASN A 274 2.69 -17.33 -4.82
CA ASN A 274 2.68 -15.91 -4.47
C ASN A 274 2.44 -15.00 -5.69
N PHE A 275 2.49 -15.54 -6.92
CA PHE A 275 2.45 -14.77 -8.15
C PHE A 275 1.27 -15.16 -9.03
N THR A 276 0.75 -14.18 -9.77
CA THR A 276 -0.34 -14.41 -10.72
C THR A 276 -0.04 -13.69 -12.02
N LEU A 277 -0.68 -14.12 -13.11
CA LEU A 277 -0.56 -13.45 -14.41
C LEU A 277 -0.96 -11.97 -14.31
N ASN A 278 -1.99 -11.65 -13.53
CA ASN A 278 -2.43 -10.27 -13.33
C ASN A 278 -1.37 -9.41 -12.62
N THR A 279 -0.64 -9.96 -11.66
CA THR A 279 0.45 -9.21 -11.01
C THR A 279 1.64 -9.01 -11.94
N ALA A 280 1.93 -9.97 -12.83
CA ALA A 280 2.95 -9.81 -13.87
C ALA A 280 2.57 -8.73 -14.88
N VAL A 281 1.30 -8.68 -15.30
CA VAL A 281 0.76 -7.61 -16.17
C VAL A 281 0.79 -6.26 -15.44
N LEU A 282 0.47 -6.18 -14.16
CA LEU A 282 0.63 -4.90 -13.43
C LEU A 282 2.09 -4.45 -13.37
N ARG A 283 3.04 -5.40 -13.25
CA ARG A 283 4.47 -5.08 -13.24
C ARG A 283 4.96 -4.49 -14.55
N THR A 284 4.38 -4.87 -15.70
CA THR A 284 4.79 -4.38 -17.02
C THR A 284 4.53 -2.90 -17.23
N LEU A 285 3.59 -2.28 -16.48
CA LEU A 285 3.40 -0.82 -16.46
C LEU A 285 4.68 -0.05 -16.12
N PHE A 286 5.64 -0.70 -15.47
CA PHE A 286 6.87 -0.09 -15.00
C PHE A 286 8.11 -0.78 -15.60
N CYS A 287 7.95 -1.50 -16.70
CA CYS A 287 9.05 -2.19 -17.40
C CYS A 287 9.64 -1.32 -18.51
N ASN A 288 9.61 -0.01 -18.38
CA ASN A 288 10.21 0.90 -19.34
C ASN A 288 10.97 1.99 -18.59
N ASP A 289 12.23 2.27 -18.89
CA ASP A 289 12.97 3.40 -18.33
C ASP A 289 12.91 4.63 -19.23
N ALA A 290 13.59 5.72 -18.83
CA ALA A 290 13.67 6.94 -19.64
C ALA A 290 14.36 6.76 -21.00
N SER A 291 15.11 5.66 -21.18
CA SER A 291 15.81 5.31 -22.41
C SER A 291 15.13 4.19 -23.23
N GLY A 292 13.93 3.74 -22.86
CA GLY A 292 13.24 2.66 -23.57
C GLY A 292 13.62 1.24 -23.10
N GLY A 293 14.40 1.12 -22.01
CA GLY A 293 14.92 -0.14 -21.51
C GLY A 293 13.96 -0.88 -20.58
N PHE A 294 14.05 -2.22 -20.56
CA PHE A 294 13.16 -3.06 -19.73
C PHE A 294 13.65 -3.29 -18.28
N MET A 295 14.90 -2.94 -17.99
CA MET A 295 15.59 -3.27 -16.74
C MET A 295 15.38 -2.21 -15.66
N VAL A 296 14.13 -2.06 -15.21
CA VAL A 296 13.76 -1.10 -14.17
C VAL A 296 13.67 -1.78 -12.81
N ASN A 297 14.72 -1.68 -11.98
CA ASN A 297 14.64 -2.14 -10.59
C ASN A 297 13.83 -1.15 -9.75
N LEU A 298 12.56 -1.48 -9.48
CA LEU A 298 11.66 -0.64 -8.68
C LEU A 298 11.90 -0.75 -7.18
N PHE A 299 12.31 -1.92 -6.70
CA PHE A 299 12.49 -2.22 -5.29
C PHE A 299 13.83 -2.94 -5.07
N ASP A 300 14.46 -2.68 -3.94
CA ASP A 300 15.65 -3.41 -3.51
C ASP A 300 15.24 -4.77 -2.92
N LEU A 301 15.24 -5.80 -3.77
CA LEU A 301 14.85 -7.15 -3.41
C LEU A 301 15.97 -7.95 -2.71
N THR A 302 17.09 -7.33 -2.34
CA THR A 302 18.17 -8.00 -1.60
C THR A 302 17.66 -8.76 -0.36
N PRO A 303 16.73 -8.22 0.46
CA PRO A 303 16.20 -8.93 1.63
C PRO A 303 15.30 -10.14 1.31
N VAL A 304 14.79 -10.23 0.07
CA VAL A 304 14.00 -11.40 -0.39
C VAL A 304 14.92 -12.58 -0.70
N GLY A 305 16.21 -12.32 -0.95
CA GLY A 305 17.18 -13.32 -1.35
C GLY A 305 17.42 -13.34 -2.86
N THR A 306 18.18 -14.34 -3.32
CA THR A 306 18.58 -14.49 -4.73
C THR A 306 17.94 -15.68 -5.42
N ASP A 307 17.10 -16.43 -4.70
CA ASP A 307 16.39 -17.58 -5.24
C ASP A 307 15.51 -17.17 -6.42
N THR A 308 15.24 -18.15 -7.29
CA THR A 308 14.34 -18.00 -8.43
C THR A 308 13.50 -19.27 -8.54
N TYR A 309 12.18 -19.09 -8.55
CA TYR A 309 11.21 -20.18 -8.62
C TYR A 309 10.53 -20.25 -10.00
N GLY A 310 10.93 -19.39 -10.94
CA GLY A 310 10.38 -19.35 -12.29
C GLY A 310 10.39 -17.96 -12.90
N SER A 311 9.73 -17.82 -14.05
CA SER A 311 9.51 -16.55 -14.74
C SER A 311 8.11 -16.49 -15.34
N MET A 312 7.45 -15.34 -15.21
CA MET A 312 6.06 -15.13 -15.66
C MET A 312 5.95 -14.37 -16.98
N LEU A 313 6.99 -13.63 -17.37
CA LEU A 313 7.06 -12.90 -18.62
C LEU A 313 8.41 -13.14 -19.27
N ARG A 314 8.43 -13.38 -20.58
CA ARG A 314 9.65 -13.55 -21.36
C ARG A 314 9.53 -12.78 -22.67
N ASN A 315 10.55 -11.99 -22.98
CA ASN A 315 10.67 -11.20 -24.22
C ASN A 315 9.37 -10.50 -24.61
N PRO A 316 8.84 -9.60 -23.77
CA PRO A 316 7.68 -8.84 -24.13
C PRO A 316 7.95 -8.02 -25.39
N GLN A 317 6.90 -7.76 -26.16
CA GLN A 317 6.95 -6.85 -27.30
C GLN A 317 7.40 -5.45 -26.86
N TYR A 318 7.90 -4.67 -27.82
CA TYR A 318 8.22 -3.26 -27.60
C TYR A 318 6.99 -2.50 -27.07
N GLU A 319 7.20 -1.53 -26.18
CA GLU A 319 6.12 -0.75 -25.53
C GLU A 319 5.08 -1.61 -24.77
N VAL A 320 5.54 -2.69 -24.12
CA VAL A 320 4.66 -3.51 -23.26
C VAL A 320 3.98 -2.70 -22.17
N ASP A 321 4.66 -1.69 -21.63
CA ASP A 321 4.14 -0.71 -20.67
C ASP A 321 2.91 0.03 -21.22
N VAL A 322 2.99 0.50 -22.47
CA VAL A 322 1.90 1.26 -23.11
C VAL A 322 0.74 0.34 -23.49
N THR A 323 1.02 -0.85 -24.01
CA THR A 323 -0.04 -1.83 -24.32
C THR A 323 -0.75 -2.30 -23.04
N THR A 324 0.00 -2.49 -21.95
CA THR A 324 -0.55 -2.76 -20.62
C THR A 324 -1.43 -1.62 -20.13
N TYR A 325 -0.98 -0.37 -20.31
CA TYR A 325 -1.75 0.81 -19.91
C TYR A 325 -3.14 0.81 -20.53
N TYR A 326 -3.23 0.67 -21.86
CA TYR A 326 -4.50 0.65 -22.56
C TYR A 326 -5.34 -0.59 -22.22
N ALA A 327 -4.72 -1.77 -22.08
CA ALA A 327 -5.44 -2.98 -21.69
C ALA A 327 -6.14 -2.84 -20.34
N ILE A 328 -5.47 -2.22 -19.35
CA ILE A 328 -6.06 -1.95 -18.03
C ILE A 328 -7.10 -0.83 -18.11
N GLU A 329 -6.85 0.20 -18.92
CA GLU A 329 -7.78 1.30 -19.11
C GLU A 329 -9.12 0.83 -19.73
N ASP A 330 -9.06 -0.11 -20.66
CA ASP A 330 -10.23 -0.72 -21.30
C ASP A 330 -10.91 -1.73 -20.38
N ALA A 331 -10.15 -2.58 -19.69
CA ALA A 331 -10.69 -3.54 -18.72
C ALA A 331 -11.34 -2.85 -17.51
N GLY A 332 -10.81 -1.70 -17.08
CA GLY A 332 -11.36 -0.90 -15.99
C GLY A 332 -12.77 -0.36 -16.24
N VAL A 333 -13.23 -0.33 -17.50
CA VAL A 333 -14.63 -0.04 -17.83
C VAL A 333 -15.57 -1.14 -17.31
N ASN A 334 -15.09 -2.38 -17.16
CA ASN A 334 -15.88 -3.54 -16.72
C ASN A 334 -15.73 -3.89 -15.22
N LEU A 335 -14.79 -3.27 -14.49
CA LEU A 335 -14.59 -3.55 -13.06
C LEU A 335 -15.62 -2.86 -12.16
N TYR A 336 -16.37 -1.87 -12.65
CA TYR A 336 -17.50 -1.25 -11.95
C TYR A 336 -18.83 -2.00 -12.09
N SER A 337 -18.88 -3.08 -12.88
CA SER A 337 -20.07 -3.95 -13.02
C SER A 337 -20.02 -5.23 -12.19
N LEU A 338 -19.01 -5.38 -11.32
CA LEU A 338 -18.81 -6.57 -10.47
C LEU A 338 -18.59 -6.23 -8.99
N GLY A 339 -18.93 -5.01 -8.57
CA GLY A 339 -19.05 -4.60 -7.17
C GLY A 339 -20.48 -4.65 -6.69
#